data_AF-A0A1I2WYZ9-F1
#
_entry.id   AF-A0A1I2WYZ9-F1
#
_cell.length_a   1.000
_cell.length_b   1.000
_cell.length_c   1.000
_cell.angle_alpha   90.00
_cell.angle_beta   90.00
_cell.angle_gamma   90.00
#
_symmetry.space_group_name_H-M   'P 1'
#
loop_
_entity.id
_entity.type
_entity.pdbx_description
1 polymer ?
#
loop_
_entity_poly.entity_id
_entity_poly.type
_entity_poly.pdbx_seq_one_letter_code
_entity_poly.pdbx_strand_id
1 'polypeptide(L)'
;MIEYFTFFLVLIVLIVLLIMLADRIKVAYPVLLVIAGLLISLIPGMPTVHIEPELIFIIFLPPLLYEAAFVISWKELWRWRRIVGSFAFVVVFLTAMSVAFVTNSIIPGFSLALGFLLGGIVSPPDAVSANAILKFVKLPKRMSSVLEGESLLNDASSLIIFRFAMIAVGTGQFVWQQATLSFSWMIIGGVAIGLLVGWLMMKAHKILPTDANIDIVLTLVAPYVMYIAAEEVHSSGVLAVVSGGLLMSAKRNDFLSSTSRLQGYNVWKSLIFLLNGLVFLLIGLDLPEISEGLEQEGIGFSVAVGYGLMVTAVLILGRFLASFGAVIVTKIVGNFIPVADKNPGLKAPLILGWSGMRGVVSLAAALSIPIEMSNGAPFPFRNLILFITFVVILTTLVLQGLTLPWLIKKVNIPDFGDHYKEEEAEELLKMGLAEHTLQYFQTNYSQQLDSNKHLQPIATLLEHRNNRQQETEMSAEAKKVYLKILEEQRVWLMNENRTDEKLDEEIVRKHLYAIDLEEEKLKYT
;
A
#
# COMPACT_ATOMS: atom_id res chain seq x y z
N MET A 1 2.72 13.77 29.18
CA MET A 1 1.57 13.02 28.62
C MET A 1 0.32 13.91 28.49
N ILE A 2 -0.24 14.50 29.55
CA ILE A 2 -1.44 15.38 29.45
C ILE A 2 -1.15 16.70 28.71
N GLU A 3 0.03 17.31 28.90
CA GLU A 3 0.40 18.58 28.24
C GLU A 3 0.42 18.49 26.71
N TYR A 4 0.77 17.33 26.14
CA TYR A 4 0.77 17.11 24.69
C TYR A 4 -0.58 16.60 24.16
N PHE A 5 -1.53 16.22 25.02
CA PHE A 5 -2.82 15.69 24.58
C PHE A 5 -3.61 16.73 23.77
N THR A 6 -3.69 17.97 24.28
CA THR A 6 -4.34 19.08 23.57
C THR A 6 -3.66 19.34 22.23
N PHE A 7 -2.32 19.26 22.18
CA PHE A 7 -1.56 19.41 20.95
C PHE A 7 -1.92 18.34 19.91
N PHE A 8 -1.91 17.05 20.28
CA PHE A 8 -2.29 15.97 19.37
C PHE A 8 -3.75 16.06 18.91
N LEU A 9 -4.67 16.51 19.78
CA LEU A 9 -6.07 16.70 19.41
C LEU A 9 -6.22 17.83 18.39
N VAL A 10 -5.56 18.96 18.62
CA VAL A 10 -5.52 20.08 17.65
C VAL A 10 -4.89 19.62 16.33
N LEU A 11 -3.85 18.79 16.38
CA LEU A 11 -3.20 18.22 15.22
C LEU A 11 -4.18 17.37 14.38
N ILE A 12 -4.96 16.50 15.02
CA ILE A 12 -5.98 15.68 14.35
C ILE A 12 -7.05 16.57 13.69
N VAL A 13 -7.57 17.58 14.41
CA VAL A 13 -8.55 18.51 13.85
C VAL A 13 -7.96 19.25 12.64
N LEU A 14 -6.71 19.69 12.74
CA LEU A 14 -6.01 20.37 11.66
C LEU A 14 -5.82 19.47 10.44
N ILE A 15 -5.45 18.20 10.63
CA ILE A 15 -5.35 17.21 9.55
C ILE A 15 -6.67 17.12 8.79
N VAL A 16 -7.79 16.98 9.51
CA VAL A 16 -9.12 16.90 8.88
C VAL A 16 -9.43 18.17 8.09
N LEU A 17 -9.19 19.35 8.66
CA LEU A 17 -9.43 20.63 7.98
C LEU A 17 -8.56 20.80 6.73
N LEU A 18 -7.29 20.43 6.80
CA LEU A 18 -6.36 20.50 5.66
C LEU A 18 -6.78 19.52 4.57
N ILE A 19 -7.18 18.30 4.90
CA ILE A 19 -7.65 17.34 3.89
C ILE A 19 -8.94 17.82 3.22
N MET A 20 -9.88 18.39 3.99
CA MET A 20 -11.07 19.05 3.42
C MET A 20 -10.71 20.19 2.47
N LEU A 21 -9.70 20.99 2.81
CA LEU A 21 -9.18 22.04 1.95
C LEU A 21 -8.55 21.45 0.67
N ALA A 22 -7.73 20.41 0.81
CA ALA A 22 -7.04 19.74 -0.30
C ALA A 22 -8.04 19.21 -1.34
N ASP A 23 -9.09 18.51 -0.90
CA ASP A 23 -10.16 18.03 -1.77
C ASP A 23 -10.90 19.19 -2.46
N ARG A 24 -11.12 20.32 -1.76
CA ARG A 24 -11.77 21.51 -2.33
C ARG A 24 -10.93 22.17 -3.41
N ILE A 25 -9.61 22.29 -3.22
CA ILE A 25 -8.69 22.91 -4.19
C ILE A 25 -8.14 21.90 -5.22
N LYS A 26 -8.53 20.62 -5.12
CA LYS A 26 -8.10 19.52 -6.00
C LYS A 26 -6.58 19.31 -6.01
N VAL A 27 -5.96 19.45 -4.85
CA VAL A 27 -4.55 19.14 -4.61
C VAL A 27 -4.48 17.88 -3.76
N ALA A 28 -3.46 17.05 -3.96
CA ALA A 28 -3.27 15.87 -3.14
C ALA A 28 -2.95 16.26 -1.69
N TYR A 29 -3.68 15.66 -0.76
CA TYR A 29 -3.57 15.98 0.66
C TYR A 29 -2.15 15.79 1.25
N PRO A 30 -1.30 14.82 0.82
CA PRO A 30 0.06 14.70 1.36
C PRO A 30 0.89 15.97 1.13
N VAL A 31 0.74 16.60 -0.03
CA VAL A 31 1.46 17.85 -0.38
C VAL A 31 1.06 18.97 0.58
N LEU A 32 -0.24 19.14 0.83
CA LEU A 32 -0.74 20.19 1.69
C LEU A 32 -0.38 19.97 3.16
N LEU A 33 -0.44 18.72 3.64
CA LEU A 33 -0.08 18.37 5.02
C LEU A 33 1.40 18.62 5.31
N VAL A 34 2.29 18.21 4.40
CA VAL A 34 3.74 18.46 4.56
C VAL A 34 4.04 19.96 4.56
N ILE A 35 3.45 20.73 3.63
CA ILE A 35 3.62 22.19 3.59
C ILE A 35 3.05 22.84 4.86
N ALA A 36 1.89 22.39 5.34
CA ALA A 36 1.32 22.92 6.57
C ALA A 36 2.20 22.61 7.78
N GLY A 37 2.68 21.37 7.92
CA GLY A 37 3.63 20.98 8.97
C GLY A 37 4.88 21.85 8.95
N LEU A 38 5.43 22.10 7.76
CA LEU A 38 6.55 23.00 7.55
C LEU A 38 6.25 24.43 7.99
N LEU A 39 5.09 24.98 7.65
CA LEU A 39 4.71 26.34 8.06
C LEU A 39 4.49 26.44 9.57
N ILE A 40 3.94 25.39 10.18
CA ILE A 40 3.70 25.31 11.61
C ILE A 40 5.01 25.20 12.40
N SER A 41 5.98 24.45 11.87
CA SER A 41 7.27 24.25 12.53
C SER A 41 8.12 25.52 12.60
N LEU A 42 7.82 26.51 11.76
CA LEU A 42 8.44 27.84 11.80
C LEU A 42 7.83 28.77 12.88
N ILE A 43 6.74 28.38 13.54
CA ILE A 43 6.10 29.21 14.57
C ILE A 43 6.91 29.12 15.89
N PRO A 44 7.41 30.24 16.43
CA PRO A 44 8.17 30.23 17.67
C PRO A 44 7.35 29.70 18.86
N GLY A 45 7.94 28.82 19.66
CA GLY A 45 7.32 28.27 20.88
C GLY A 45 6.44 27.04 20.64
N MET A 46 6.44 26.47 19.43
CA MET A 46 5.81 25.16 19.19
C MET A 46 6.58 24.05 19.91
N PRO A 47 5.88 23.07 20.54
CA PRO A 47 6.54 21.93 21.16
C PRO A 47 7.27 21.10 20.10
N THR A 48 8.53 20.74 20.35
CA THR A 48 9.24 19.75 19.54
C THR A 48 8.66 18.37 19.85
N VAL A 49 8.13 17.70 18.83
CA VAL A 49 7.58 16.35 18.97
C VAL A 49 8.70 15.37 18.69
N HIS A 50 9.47 15.01 19.71
CA HIS A 50 10.44 13.93 19.58
C HIS A 50 9.70 12.59 19.53
N ILE A 51 9.56 12.02 18.33
CA ILE A 51 9.03 10.67 18.16
C ILE A 51 10.20 9.71 18.14
N GLU A 52 10.23 8.78 19.09
CA GLU A 52 11.19 7.68 19.06
C GLU A 52 11.04 6.93 17.73
N PRO A 53 12.10 6.79 16.94
CA PRO A 53 11.99 6.25 15.59
C PRO A 53 11.44 4.81 15.52
N GLU A 54 11.74 4.01 16.54
CA GLU A 54 11.23 2.65 16.70
C GLU A 54 9.70 2.63 16.81
N LEU A 55 9.11 3.65 17.45
CA LEU A 55 7.66 3.80 17.52
C LEU A 55 7.07 4.09 16.15
N ILE A 56 7.78 4.79 15.26
CA ILE A 56 7.27 5.05 13.90
C ILE A 56 7.12 3.73 13.15
N PHE A 57 8.13 2.88 13.20
CA PHE A 57 8.08 1.56 12.57
C PHE A 57 7.06 0.64 13.20
N ILE A 58 6.94 0.61 14.52
CA ILE A 58 6.01 -0.31 15.17
C ILE A 58 4.56 0.17 15.04
N ILE A 59 4.28 1.47 15.15
CA ILE A 59 2.92 2.00 15.18
C ILE A 59 2.33 2.18 13.78
N PHE A 60 3.08 2.77 12.85
CA PHE A 60 2.54 3.19 11.54
C PHE A 60 2.77 2.16 10.44
N LEU A 61 3.93 1.52 10.39
CA LEU A 61 4.31 0.69 9.25
C LEU A 61 3.45 -0.59 9.13
N PRO A 62 3.24 -1.42 10.18
CA PRO A 62 2.42 -2.62 10.09
C PRO A 62 0.99 -2.39 9.57
N PRO A 63 0.18 -1.45 10.11
CA PRO A 63 -1.17 -1.25 9.60
C PRO A 63 -1.18 -0.71 8.16
N LEU A 64 -0.25 0.17 7.78
CA LEU A 64 -0.15 0.69 6.41
C LEU A 64 0.17 -0.42 5.41
N LEU A 65 1.14 -1.28 5.72
CA LEU A 65 1.51 -2.41 4.88
C LEU A 65 0.39 -3.46 4.78
N TYR A 66 -0.30 -3.71 5.90
CA TYR A 66 -1.39 -4.67 5.93
C TYR A 66 -2.57 -4.20 5.10
N GLU A 67 -2.97 -2.93 5.20
CA GLU A 67 -4.04 -2.40 4.36
C GLU A 67 -3.67 -2.43 2.88
N ALA A 68 -2.44 -2.04 2.54
CA ALA A 68 -1.94 -2.12 1.17
C ALA A 68 -2.00 -3.57 0.63
N ALA A 69 -1.56 -4.55 1.43
CA ALA A 69 -1.67 -5.97 1.10
C ALA A 69 -3.14 -6.43 0.98
N PHE A 70 -4.04 -5.87 1.79
CA PHE A 70 -5.45 -6.26 1.81
C PHE A 70 -6.23 -5.74 0.59
N VAL A 71 -5.88 -4.54 0.11
CA VAL A 71 -6.53 -3.90 -1.03
C VAL A 71 -5.97 -4.37 -2.37
N ILE A 72 -4.71 -4.79 -2.46
CA ILE A 72 -4.12 -5.26 -3.72
C ILE A 72 -4.84 -6.50 -4.28
N SER A 73 -4.96 -6.57 -5.60
CA SER A 73 -5.44 -7.76 -6.32
C SER A 73 -4.31 -8.78 -6.46
N TRP A 74 -4.52 -9.98 -5.91
CA TRP A 74 -3.58 -11.09 -6.08
C TRP A 74 -3.42 -11.48 -7.56
N LYS A 75 -4.52 -11.43 -8.33
CA LYS A 75 -4.52 -11.73 -9.76
C LYS A 75 -3.61 -10.78 -10.53
N GLU A 76 -3.76 -9.48 -10.30
CA GLU A 76 -2.93 -8.46 -10.97
C GLU A 76 -1.47 -8.52 -10.53
N LEU A 77 -1.20 -8.72 -9.23
CA LEU A 77 0.16 -8.88 -8.72
C LEU A 77 0.88 -10.06 -9.41
N TRP A 78 0.19 -11.19 -9.57
CA TRP A 78 0.75 -12.37 -10.23
C TRP A 78 0.94 -12.19 -11.74
N ARG A 79 0.01 -11.49 -12.41
CA ARG A 79 0.09 -11.10 -13.83
C ARG A 79 1.34 -10.26 -14.08
N TRP A 80 1.60 -9.26 -13.24
CA TRP A 80 2.70 -8.30 -13.39
C TRP A 80 3.97 -8.64 -12.59
N ARG A 81 4.05 -9.84 -11.98
CA ARG A 81 5.09 -10.26 -11.03
C ARG A 81 6.53 -9.99 -11.46
N ARG A 82 6.83 -10.04 -12.77
CA ARG A 82 8.20 -9.77 -13.27
C ARG A 82 8.55 -8.30 -13.21
N ILE A 83 7.65 -7.43 -13.66
CA ILE A 83 7.86 -5.98 -13.61
C ILE A 83 7.87 -5.55 -12.15
N VAL A 84 6.84 -5.95 -11.40
CA VAL A 84 6.74 -5.66 -9.96
C VAL A 84 7.98 -6.16 -9.22
N GLY A 85 8.39 -7.42 -9.40
CA GLY A 85 9.58 -7.98 -8.75
C GLY A 85 10.89 -7.29 -9.18
N SER A 86 11.05 -6.95 -10.46
CA SER A 86 12.23 -6.22 -10.93
C SER A 86 12.31 -4.83 -10.29
N PHE A 87 11.19 -4.13 -10.19
CA PHE A 87 11.14 -2.81 -9.57
C PHE A 87 11.35 -2.89 -8.06
N ALA A 88 10.69 -3.86 -7.41
CA ALA A 88 10.76 -4.17 -5.99
C ALA A 88 12.19 -4.41 -5.48
N PHE A 89 13.00 -5.16 -6.23
CA PHE A 89 14.31 -5.62 -5.75
C PHE A 89 15.47 -5.03 -6.56
N VAL A 90 15.49 -5.25 -7.88
CA VAL A 90 16.63 -4.90 -8.73
C VAL A 90 16.76 -3.39 -8.88
N VAL A 91 15.67 -2.70 -9.20
CA VAL A 91 15.68 -1.24 -9.38
C VAL A 91 15.97 -0.53 -8.07
N VAL A 92 15.39 -0.99 -6.95
CA VAL A 92 15.70 -0.47 -5.61
C VAL A 92 17.20 -0.58 -5.31
N PHE A 93 17.79 -1.75 -5.53
CA PHE A 93 19.22 -1.96 -5.31
C PHE A 93 20.09 -1.06 -6.21
N LEU A 94 19.79 -1.00 -7.52
CA LEU A 94 20.52 -0.14 -8.45
C LEU A 94 20.38 1.34 -8.11
N THR A 95 19.22 1.75 -7.61
CA THR A 95 18.95 3.12 -7.16
C THR A 95 19.77 3.44 -5.91
N ALA A 96 19.74 2.56 -4.90
CA ALA A 96 20.53 2.72 -3.69
C ALA A 96 22.03 2.78 -3.99
N MET A 97 22.51 1.90 -4.89
CA MET A 97 23.89 1.89 -5.35
C MET A 97 24.26 3.19 -6.09
N SER A 98 23.38 3.71 -6.95
CA SER A 98 23.59 4.96 -7.67
C SER A 98 23.69 6.16 -6.71
N VAL A 99 22.78 6.23 -5.73
CA VAL A 99 22.85 7.24 -4.65
C VAL A 99 24.17 7.09 -3.91
N ALA A 100 24.55 5.87 -3.53
CA ALA A 100 25.77 5.61 -2.77
C ALA A 100 27.04 6.11 -3.46
N PHE A 101 27.20 5.81 -4.76
CA PHE A 101 28.34 6.27 -5.54
C PHE A 101 28.36 7.79 -5.69
N VAL A 102 27.21 8.41 -5.96
CA VAL A 102 27.11 9.87 -6.15
C VAL A 102 27.43 10.59 -4.86
N THR A 103 26.83 10.20 -3.73
CA THR A 103 27.07 10.86 -2.45
C THR A 103 28.48 10.64 -1.94
N ASN A 104 29.05 9.44 -2.09
CA ASN A 104 30.44 9.18 -1.73
C ASN A 104 31.43 10.02 -2.56
N SER A 105 31.12 10.28 -3.83
CA SER A 105 32.00 11.06 -4.70
C SER A 105 31.94 12.58 -4.44
N ILE A 106 30.78 13.08 -3.97
CA ILE A 106 30.49 14.52 -3.92
C ILE A 106 30.53 15.07 -2.49
N ILE A 107 30.10 14.28 -1.50
CA ILE A 107 30.04 14.69 -0.09
C ILE A 107 31.37 14.28 0.58
N PRO A 108 32.22 15.24 0.99
CA PRO A 108 33.51 14.92 1.57
C PRO A 108 33.38 14.08 2.84
N GLY A 109 34.14 12.99 2.93
CA GLY A 109 34.13 12.09 4.09
C GLY A 109 32.92 11.14 4.17
N PHE A 110 31.99 11.22 3.22
CA PHE A 110 30.81 10.36 3.19
C PHE A 110 31.17 8.98 2.64
N SER A 111 31.10 7.94 3.46
CA SER A 111 31.48 6.58 3.06
C SER A 111 30.46 5.95 2.10
N LEU A 112 30.86 4.92 1.35
CA LEU A 112 29.93 4.12 0.53
C LEU A 112 28.84 3.46 1.38
N ALA A 113 29.14 3.06 2.62
CA ALA A 113 28.16 2.47 3.53
C ALA A 113 27.07 3.49 3.92
N LEU A 114 27.46 4.74 4.22
CA LEU A 114 26.50 5.84 4.41
C LEU A 114 25.72 6.16 3.13
N GLY A 115 26.38 6.02 1.98
CA GLY A 115 25.76 6.08 0.66
C GLY A 115 24.65 5.04 0.46
N PHE A 116 24.93 3.78 0.79
CA PHE A 116 23.93 2.70 0.72
C PHE A 116 22.84 2.86 1.78
N LEU A 117 23.17 3.42 2.95
CA LEU A 117 22.21 3.73 3.99
C LEU A 117 21.19 4.75 3.48
N LEU A 118 21.68 5.91 3.03
CA LEU A 118 20.86 6.95 2.43
C LEU A 118 20.10 6.42 1.21
N GLY A 119 20.79 5.71 0.30
CA GLY A 119 20.19 5.11 -0.89
C GLY A 119 19.08 4.12 -0.55
N GLY A 120 19.26 3.29 0.47
CA GLY A 120 18.23 2.40 1.01
C GLY A 120 17.01 3.20 1.47
N ILE A 121 17.22 4.26 2.25
CA ILE A 121 16.17 5.14 2.78
C ILE A 121 15.35 5.80 1.66
N VAL A 122 15.99 6.36 0.63
CA VAL A 122 15.30 7.20 -0.38
C VAL A 122 14.91 6.47 -1.68
N SER A 123 15.33 5.21 -1.82
CA SER A 123 15.02 4.38 -2.99
C SER A 123 13.55 3.96 -3.15
N PRO A 124 12.78 3.60 -2.09
CA PRO A 124 11.42 3.09 -2.27
C PRO A 124 10.46 4.24 -2.61
N PRO A 125 9.72 4.15 -3.73
CA PRO A 125 8.58 5.02 -3.97
C PRO A 125 7.39 4.64 -3.07
N ASP A 126 6.58 5.64 -2.72
CA ASP A 126 5.36 5.52 -1.93
C ASP A 126 4.11 5.60 -2.83
N ALA A 127 3.41 4.47 -2.97
CA ALA A 127 2.17 4.40 -3.73
C ALA A 127 1.01 5.15 -3.05
N VAL A 128 1.01 5.36 -1.74
CA VAL A 128 -0.06 6.10 -1.05
C VAL A 128 -0.07 7.54 -1.54
N SER A 129 1.10 8.17 -1.58
CA SER A 129 1.30 9.50 -2.13
C SER A 129 0.87 9.57 -3.60
N ALA A 130 1.28 8.58 -4.41
CA ALA A 130 0.89 8.51 -5.82
C ALA A 130 -0.63 8.39 -6.01
N ASN A 131 -1.27 7.46 -5.30
CA ASN A 131 -2.70 7.18 -5.40
C ASN A 131 -3.55 8.38 -4.95
N ALA A 132 -3.10 9.13 -3.95
CA ALA A 132 -3.76 10.37 -3.53
C ALA A 132 -3.85 11.41 -4.67
N ILE A 133 -2.85 11.45 -5.56
CA ILE A 133 -2.83 12.32 -6.74
C ILE A 133 -3.65 11.71 -7.89
N LEU A 134 -3.56 10.40 -8.06
CA LEU A 134 -4.28 9.67 -9.11
C LEU A 134 -5.81 9.70 -8.91
N LYS A 135 -6.31 9.96 -7.70
CA LYS A 135 -7.76 10.23 -7.47
C LYS A 135 -8.33 11.31 -8.42
N PHE A 136 -7.50 12.24 -8.91
CA PHE A 136 -7.93 13.34 -9.79
C PHE A 136 -7.73 13.06 -11.28
N VAL A 137 -7.09 11.94 -11.65
CA VAL A 137 -6.75 11.60 -13.04
C VAL A 137 -6.95 10.11 -13.32
N LYS A 138 -7.68 9.78 -14.39
CA LYS A 138 -7.91 8.38 -14.76
C LYS A 138 -6.62 7.76 -15.32
N LEU A 139 -6.08 6.78 -14.61
CA LEU A 139 -4.93 5.98 -15.05
C LEU A 139 -5.40 4.58 -15.43
N PRO A 140 -4.88 3.96 -16.52
CA PRO A 140 -5.19 2.58 -16.84
C PRO A 140 -4.83 1.62 -15.69
N LYS A 141 -5.69 0.62 -15.44
CA LYS A 141 -5.57 -0.30 -14.30
C LYS A 141 -4.21 -0.98 -14.22
N ARG A 142 -3.67 -1.44 -15.35
CA ARG A 142 -2.30 -2.01 -15.43
C ARG A 142 -1.23 -1.16 -14.76
N MET A 143 -1.33 0.18 -14.85
CA MET A 143 -0.32 1.07 -14.26
C MET A 143 -0.55 1.24 -12.76
N SER A 144 -1.80 1.35 -12.31
CA SER A 144 -2.14 1.36 -10.87
C SER A 144 -1.65 0.07 -10.21
N SER A 145 -1.97 -1.08 -10.81
CA SER A 145 -1.57 -2.40 -10.31
C SER A 145 -0.05 -2.56 -10.20
N VAL A 146 0.71 -2.04 -11.18
CA VAL A 146 2.18 -2.08 -11.15
C VAL A 146 2.74 -1.16 -10.06
N LEU A 147 2.20 0.06 -9.91
CA LEU A 147 2.63 1.03 -8.89
C LEU A 147 2.33 0.55 -7.47
N GLU A 148 1.13 -0.01 -7.23
CA GLU A 148 0.75 -0.59 -5.95
C GLU A 148 1.59 -1.81 -5.62
N GLY A 149 1.76 -2.72 -6.59
CA GLY A 149 2.52 -3.95 -6.41
C GLY A 149 4.00 -3.71 -6.13
N GLU A 150 4.63 -2.73 -6.79
CA GLU A 150 6.03 -2.38 -6.48
C GLU A 150 6.15 -1.77 -5.08
N SER A 151 5.26 -0.85 -4.70
CA SER A 151 5.37 -0.12 -3.43
C SER A 151 5.22 -1.08 -2.26
N LEU A 152 4.32 -2.06 -2.38
CA LEU A 152 4.11 -3.11 -1.39
C LEU A 152 5.41 -3.88 -1.05
N LEU A 153 6.27 -4.12 -2.05
CA LEU A 153 7.49 -4.91 -1.87
C LEU A 153 8.76 -4.06 -1.74
N ASN A 154 8.76 -2.82 -2.25
CA ASN A 154 9.88 -1.88 -2.18
C ASN A 154 10.29 -1.57 -0.74
N ASP A 155 9.31 -1.46 0.17
CA ASP A 155 9.57 -1.19 1.59
C ASP A 155 10.37 -2.32 2.25
N ALA A 156 10.15 -3.58 1.84
CA ALA A 156 10.93 -4.70 2.32
C ALA A 156 12.38 -4.60 1.82
N SER A 157 12.58 -4.39 0.53
CA SER A 157 13.91 -4.31 -0.08
C SER A 157 14.73 -3.13 0.47
N SER A 158 14.09 -1.98 0.64
CA SER A 158 14.75 -0.78 1.17
C SER A 158 15.19 -0.94 2.62
N LEU A 159 14.34 -1.50 3.49
CA LEU A 159 14.70 -1.77 4.88
C LEU A 159 15.76 -2.87 5.02
N ILE A 160 15.79 -3.83 4.09
CA ILE A 160 16.87 -4.81 4.02
C ILE A 160 18.20 -4.12 3.68
N ILE A 161 18.23 -3.24 2.67
CA ILE A 161 19.44 -2.47 2.32
C ILE A 161 19.87 -1.58 3.49
N PHE A 162 18.91 -0.89 4.12
CA PHE A 162 19.12 -0.06 5.30
C PHE A 162 19.82 -0.84 6.42
N ARG A 163 19.31 -2.03 6.79
CA ARG A 163 19.91 -2.87 7.85
C ARG A 163 21.35 -3.27 7.54
N PHE A 164 21.62 -3.71 6.31
CA PHE A 164 22.98 -4.09 5.93
C PHE A 164 23.93 -2.89 5.91
N ALA A 165 23.45 -1.74 5.43
CA ALA A 165 24.23 -0.52 5.44
C ALA A 165 24.53 -0.06 6.88
N MET A 166 23.53 -0.11 7.78
CA MET A 166 23.69 0.18 9.21
C MET A 166 24.75 -0.71 9.86
N ILE A 167 24.68 -2.02 9.62
CA ILE A 167 25.69 -2.96 10.12
C ILE A 167 27.07 -2.61 9.57
N ALA A 168 27.19 -2.33 8.27
CA ALA A 168 28.46 -1.99 7.64
C ALA A 168 29.06 -0.68 8.17
N VAL A 169 28.23 0.32 8.48
CA VAL A 169 28.67 1.57 9.12
C VAL A 169 29.17 1.28 10.54
N GLY A 170 28.45 0.46 11.32
CA GLY A 170 28.80 0.17 12.71
C GLY A 170 30.03 -0.74 12.88
N THR A 171 30.22 -1.72 12.00
CA THR A 171 31.33 -2.69 12.12
C THR A 171 32.55 -2.32 11.28
N GLY A 172 32.40 -1.44 10.29
CA GLY A 172 33.44 -1.11 9.30
C GLY A 172 33.86 -2.29 8.42
N GLN A 173 33.18 -3.43 8.49
CA GLN A 173 33.51 -4.67 7.79
C GLN A 173 32.28 -5.23 7.11
N PHE A 174 32.39 -5.57 5.82
CA PHE A 174 31.32 -6.22 5.07
C PHE A 174 31.69 -7.68 4.76
N VAL A 175 31.06 -8.61 5.46
CA VAL A 175 31.28 -10.06 5.26
C VAL A 175 30.21 -10.60 4.30
N TRP A 176 30.59 -10.81 3.04
CA TRP A 176 29.70 -11.25 1.96
C TRP A 176 28.89 -12.52 2.29
N GLN A 177 29.52 -13.49 2.94
CA GLN A 177 28.87 -14.77 3.27
C GLN A 177 27.78 -14.60 4.33
N GLN A 178 28.05 -13.83 5.39
CA GLN A 178 27.08 -13.52 6.44
C GLN A 178 25.95 -12.65 5.89
N ALA A 179 26.26 -11.69 5.01
CA ALA A 179 25.26 -10.87 4.35
C ALA A 179 24.30 -11.71 3.48
N THR A 180 24.83 -12.64 2.68
CA THR A 180 24.01 -13.49 1.81
C THR A 180 23.10 -14.43 2.60
N LEU A 181 23.61 -15.05 3.67
CA LEU A 181 22.83 -15.92 4.55
C LEU A 181 21.75 -15.13 5.30
N SER A 182 22.11 -13.99 5.89
CA SER A 182 21.17 -13.13 6.61
C SER A 182 20.09 -12.57 5.68
N PHE A 183 20.45 -12.21 4.45
CA PHE A 183 19.50 -11.75 3.43
C PHE A 183 18.50 -12.86 3.08
N SER A 184 19.00 -14.08 2.86
CA SER A 184 18.16 -15.23 2.56
C SER A 184 17.21 -15.54 3.73
N TRP A 185 17.71 -15.47 4.97
CA TRP A 185 16.90 -15.63 6.18
C TRP A 185 15.84 -14.54 6.33
N MET A 186 16.18 -13.28 6.09
CA MET A 186 15.21 -12.17 6.18
C MET A 186 14.04 -12.36 5.22
N ILE A 187 14.29 -12.83 4.00
CA ILE A 187 13.23 -13.08 3.02
C ILE A 187 12.42 -14.33 3.38
N ILE A 188 13.09 -15.48 3.53
CA ILE A 188 12.40 -16.76 3.73
C ILE A 188 11.70 -16.78 5.09
N GLY A 189 12.39 -16.33 6.15
CA GLY A 189 11.85 -16.24 7.51
C GLY A 189 10.66 -15.28 7.58
N GLY A 190 10.79 -14.08 6.99
CA GLY A 190 9.71 -13.10 6.97
C GLY A 190 8.45 -13.64 6.29
N VAL A 191 8.59 -14.21 5.08
CA VAL A 191 7.47 -14.83 4.35
C VAL A 191 6.87 -16.01 5.12
N ALA A 192 7.70 -16.91 5.65
CA ALA A 192 7.22 -18.08 6.37
C ALA A 192 6.44 -17.70 7.65
N ILE A 193 6.93 -16.74 8.41
CA ILE A 193 6.30 -16.25 9.64
C ILE A 193 5.00 -15.51 9.30
N GLY A 194 5.00 -14.66 8.27
CA GLY A 194 3.79 -13.98 7.81
C GLY A 194 2.68 -14.96 7.41
N LEU A 195 3.01 -15.98 6.63
CA LEU A 195 2.06 -17.03 6.24
C LEU A 195 1.58 -17.85 7.43
N LEU A 196 2.48 -18.20 8.36
CA LEU A 196 2.14 -18.96 9.56
C LEU A 196 1.20 -18.17 10.48
N VAL A 197 1.57 -16.92 10.81
CA VAL A 197 0.76 -16.03 11.66
C VAL A 197 -0.57 -15.70 10.99
N GLY A 198 -0.59 -15.42 9.68
CA GLY A 198 -1.82 -15.19 8.93
C GLY A 198 -2.74 -16.41 8.95
N TRP A 199 -2.19 -17.62 8.80
CA TRP A 199 -2.96 -18.86 8.94
C TRP A 199 -3.52 -19.06 10.36
N LEU A 200 -2.72 -18.80 11.39
CA LEU A 200 -3.17 -18.85 12.78
C LEU A 200 -4.29 -17.85 13.07
N MET A 201 -4.18 -16.62 12.56
CA MET A 201 -5.22 -15.60 12.71
C MET A 201 -6.52 -16.03 12.02
N MET A 202 -6.46 -16.55 10.79
CA MET A 202 -7.65 -17.10 10.12
C MET A 202 -8.30 -18.25 10.91
N LYS A 203 -7.50 -19.11 11.55
CA LYS A 203 -8.01 -20.15 12.44
C LYS A 203 -8.63 -19.57 13.70
N ALA A 204 -8.03 -18.55 14.30
CA ALA A 204 -8.57 -17.87 15.47
C ALA A 204 -9.96 -17.28 15.18
N HIS A 205 -10.13 -16.59 14.04
CA HIS A 205 -11.43 -16.07 13.60
C HIS A 205 -12.51 -17.15 13.44
N LYS A 206 -12.15 -18.37 13.01
CA LYS A 206 -13.13 -19.45 12.82
C LYS A 206 -13.45 -20.24 14.07
N ILE A 207 -12.48 -20.39 14.98
CA ILE A 207 -12.59 -21.28 16.15
C ILE A 207 -13.14 -20.51 17.36
N LEU A 208 -12.73 -19.25 17.52
CA LEU A 208 -13.19 -18.43 18.64
C LEU A 208 -14.61 -17.91 18.36
N PRO A 209 -15.45 -17.76 19.39
CA PRO A 209 -16.78 -17.17 19.25
C PRO A 209 -16.66 -15.65 19.08
N THR A 210 -16.27 -15.20 17.88
CA THR A 210 -16.08 -13.78 17.56
C THR A 210 -17.37 -13.14 17.06
N ASP A 211 -17.54 -11.86 17.35
CA ASP A 211 -18.50 -10.98 16.69
C ASP A 211 -17.76 -10.02 15.74
N ALA A 212 -18.50 -9.14 15.05
CA ALA A 212 -17.91 -8.19 14.11
C ALA A 212 -16.88 -7.26 14.76
N ASN A 213 -17.09 -6.82 16.00
CA ASN A 213 -16.15 -5.92 16.68
C ASN A 213 -14.86 -6.66 17.04
N ILE A 214 -14.97 -7.89 17.56
CA ILE A 214 -13.83 -8.74 17.89
C ILE A 214 -13.04 -9.06 16.61
N ASP A 215 -13.72 -9.40 15.52
CA ASP A 215 -13.06 -9.65 14.24
C ASP A 215 -12.26 -8.43 13.77
N ILE A 216 -12.85 -7.23 13.84
CA ILE A 216 -12.15 -6.01 13.46
C ILE A 216 -10.90 -5.81 14.32
N VAL A 217 -11.02 -5.94 15.64
CA VAL A 217 -9.88 -5.81 16.57
C VAL A 217 -8.80 -6.86 16.27
N LEU A 218 -9.17 -8.11 15.99
CA LEU A 218 -8.21 -9.15 15.59
C LEU A 218 -7.50 -8.80 14.29
N THR A 219 -8.20 -8.23 13.31
CA THR A 219 -7.53 -7.74 12.08
C THR A 219 -6.58 -6.59 12.37
N LEU A 220 -6.90 -5.68 13.29
CA LEU A 220 -6.01 -4.59 13.71
C LEU A 220 -4.77 -5.10 14.44
N VAL A 221 -4.90 -6.17 15.24
CA VAL A 221 -3.78 -6.78 15.98
C VAL A 221 -2.88 -7.62 15.07
N ALA A 222 -3.45 -8.30 14.07
CA ALA A 222 -2.74 -9.18 13.14
C ALA A 222 -1.43 -8.62 12.57
N PRO A 223 -1.37 -7.40 12.01
CA PRO A 223 -0.13 -6.87 11.45
C PRO A 223 0.96 -6.62 12.49
N TYR A 224 0.60 -6.18 13.70
CA TYR A 224 1.58 -6.00 14.77
C TYR A 224 2.19 -7.34 15.20
N VAL A 225 1.37 -8.39 15.31
CA VAL A 225 1.86 -9.74 15.64
C VAL A 225 2.76 -10.27 14.54
N MET A 226 2.39 -10.11 13.27
CA MET A 226 3.23 -10.51 12.13
C MET A 226 4.58 -9.79 12.14
N TYR A 227 4.56 -8.47 12.33
CA TYR A 227 5.76 -7.64 12.32
C TYR A 227 6.69 -8.00 13.48
N ILE A 228 6.18 -7.97 14.72
CA ILE A 228 6.97 -8.23 15.93
C ILE A 228 7.53 -9.65 15.91
N ALA A 229 6.72 -10.67 15.60
CA ALA A 229 7.17 -12.06 15.58
C ALA A 229 8.32 -12.30 14.58
N ALA A 230 8.30 -11.59 13.44
CA ALA A 230 9.35 -11.68 12.45
C ALA A 230 10.63 -10.93 12.87
N GLU A 231 10.49 -9.76 13.50
CA GLU A 231 11.61 -8.96 14.00
C GLU A 231 12.37 -9.64 15.15
N GLU A 232 11.66 -10.30 16.07
CA GLU A 232 12.25 -11.05 17.19
C GLU A 232 13.21 -12.17 16.74
N VAL A 233 12.98 -12.75 15.56
CA VAL A 233 13.87 -13.77 14.97
C VAL A 233 14.79 -13.20 13.89
N HIS A 234 14.96 -11.87 13.87
CA HIS A 234 15.80 -11.13 12.93
C HIS A 234 15.46 -11.40 11.45
N SER A 235 14.18 -11.64 11.17
CA SER A 235 13.66 -11.73 9.81
C SER A 235 12.95 -10.42 9.40
N SER A 236 12.45 -10.32 8.17
CA SER A 236 11.81 -9.08 7.69
C SER A 236 10.36 -8.96 8.20
N GLY A 237 10.11 -8.04 9.14
CA GLY A 237 8.76 -7.70 9.60
C GLY A 237 7.84 -7.22 8.48
N VAL A 238 8.38 -6.46 7.52
CA VAL A 238 7.62 -5.99 6.34
C VAL A 238 7.15 -7.16 5.48
N LEU A 239 8.02 -8.10 5.13
CA LEU A 239 7.62 -9.27 4.34
C LEU A 239 6.63 -10.17 5.09
N ALA A 240 6.74 -10.25 6.43
CA ALA A 240 5.77 -10.98 7.24
C ALA A 240 4.37 -10.37 7.16
N VAL A 241 4.26 -9.04 7.34
CA VAL A 241 2.97 -8.34 7.23
C VAL A 241 2.40 -8.44 5.82
N VAL A 242 3.22 -8.26 4.79
CA VAL A 242 2.79 -8.31 3.38
C VAL A 242 2.31 -9.72 3.01
N SER A 243 3.10 -10.75 3.30
CA SER A 243 2.75 -12.14 2.95
C SER A 243 1.53 -12.64 3.74
N GLY A 244 1.46 -12.36 5.03
CA GLY A 244 0.31 -12.68 5.87
C GLY A 244 -0.95 -11.90 5.47
N GLY A 245 -0.81 -10.61 5.15
CA GLY A 245 -1.90 -9.76 4.65
C GLY A 245 -2.46 -10.24 3.32
N LEU A 246 -1.60 -10.59 2.36
CA LEU A 246 -2.01 -11.15 1.06
C LEU A 246 -2.75 -12.48 1.22
N LEU A 247 -2.27 -13.36 2.12
CA LEU A 247 -2.94 -14.63 2.44
C LEU A 247 -4.34 -14.39 3.01
N MET A 248 -4.45 -13.51 4.01
CA MET A 248 -5.73 -13.19 4.64
C MET A 248 -6.69 -12.50 3.66
N SER A 249 -6.20 -11.60 2.81
CA SER A 249 -7.01 -10.94 1.77
C SER A 249 -7.58 -11.95 0.77
N ALA A 250 -6.73 -12.85 0.25
CA ALA A 250 -7.14 -13.89 -0.69
C ALA A 250 -8.19 -14.85 -0.13
N LYS A 251 -8.28 -14.95 1.20
CA LYS A 251 -9.14 -15.87 1.94
C LYS A 251 -10.21 -15.17 2.78
N ARG A 252 -10.40 -13.85 2.65
CA ARG A 252 -11.28 -13.05 3.51
C ARG A 252 -12.72 -13.56 3.61
N ASN A 253 -13.26 -14.08 2.51
CA ASN A 253 -14.63 -14.58 2.47
C ASN A 253 -14.77 -15.97 3.13
N ASP A 254 -13.66 -16.69 3.32
CA ASP A 254 -13.67 -18.01 3.95
C ASP A 254 -13.75 -17.89 5.48
N PHE A 255 -13.31 -16.78 6.09
CA PHE A 255 -13.21 -16.65 7.55
C PHE A 255 -13.88 -15.42 8.17
N LEU A 256 -14.11 -14.33 7.44
CA LEU A 256 -14.86 -13.19 7.96
C LEU A 256 -16.35 -13.33 7.66
N SER A 257 -17.20 -12.85 8.55
CA SER A 257 -18.64 -12.69 8.27
C SER A 257 -18.90 -11.48 7.35
N SER A 258 -20.09 -11.44 6.73
CA SER A 258 -20.59 -10.28 5.97
C SER A 258 -20.56 -8.99 6.81
N THR A 259 -21.09 -9.04 8.03
CA THR A 259 -21.04 -7.92 8.99
C THR A 259 -19.60 -7.45 9.25
N SER A 260 -18.68 -8.37 9.54
CA SER A 260 -17.27 -8.07 9.83
C SER A 260 -16.56 -7.44 8.61
N ARG A 261 -16.85 -7.90 7.39
CA ARG A 261 -16.29 -7.33 6.16
C ARG A 261 -16.77 -5.89 5.92
N LEU A 262 -18.08 -5.66 6.07
CA LEU A 262 -18.69 -4.34 5.84
C LEU A 262 -18.21 -3.31 6.86
N GLN A 263 -18.22 -3.65 8.15
CA GLN A 263 -17.79 -2.74 9.21
C GLN A 263 -16.26 -2.56 9.20
N GLY A 264 -15.51 -3.65 9.02
CA GLY A 264 -14.05 -3.62 8.98
C GLY A 264 -13.50 -2.72 7.88
N TYR A 265 -14.06 -2.75 6.68
CA TYR A 265 -13.65 -1.85 5.58
C TYR A 265 -13.68 -0.37 6.00
N ASN A 266 -14.74 0.07 6.69
CA ASN A 266 -14.89 1.46 7.10
C ASN A 266 -13.94 1.85 8.24
N VAL A 267 -13.71 0.94 9.19
CA VAL A 267 -12.76 1.16 10.30
C VAL A 267 -11.34 1.30 9.75
N TRP A 268 -10.92 0.38 8.90
CA TRP A 268 -9.60 0.43 8.25
C TRP A 268 -9.42 1.69 7.42
N LYS A 269 -10.41 2.06 6.60
CA LYS A 269 -10.36 3.29 5.80
C LYS A 269 -10.17 4.54 6.66
N SER A 270 -10.87 4.63 7.80
CA SER A 270 -10.76 5.77 8.72
C SER A 270 -9.43 5.77 9.47
N LEU A 271 -8.95 4.60 9.89
CA LEU A 271 -7.66 4.45 10.57
C LEU A 271 -6.50 4.85 9.65
N ILE A 272 -6.45 4.31 8.43
CA ILE A 272 -5.38 4.59 7.46
C ILE A 272 -5.41 6.04 7.01
N PHE A 273 -6.59 6.64 6.87
CA PHE A 273 -6.75 8.08 6.64
C PHE A 273 -6.08 8.91 7.74
N LEU A 274 -6.33 8.57 9.02
CA LEU A 274 -5.73 9.27 10.16
C LEU A 274 -4.22 9.03 10.25
N LEU A 275 -3.76 7.78 10.09
CA LEU A 275 -2.35 7.42 10.15
C LEU A 275 -1.54 8.14 9.06
N ASN A 276 -2.01 8.11 7.81
CA ASN A 276 -1.36 8.85 6.72
C ASN A 276 -1.34 10.36 7.00
N GLY A 277 -2.48 10.90 7.45
CA GLY A 277 -2.59 12.31 7.80
C GLY A 277 -1.59 12.75 8.88
N LEU A 278 -1.46 11.93 9.93
CA LEU A 278 -0.49 12.14 11.01
C LEU A 278 0.93 12.10 10.48
N VAL A 279 1.30 11.04 9.74
CA VAL A 279 2.68 10.94 9.27
C VAL A 279 3.05 12.10 8.37
N PHE A 280 2.27 12.42 7.33
CA PHE A 280 2.60 13.51 6.42
C PHE A 280 2.73 14.86 7.12
N LEU A 281 1.92 15.12 8.14
CA LEU A 281 2.02 16.34 8.92
C LEU A 281 3.27 16.34 9.82
N LEU A 282 3.59 15.21 10.46
CA LEU A 282 4.79 15.03 11.28
C LEU A 282 6.07 15.23 10.44
N ILE A 283 6.11 14.72 9.20
CA ILE A 283 7.24 14.96 8.27
C ILE A 283 7.54 16.46 8.16
N GLY A 284 6.51 17.28 8.01
CA GLY A 284 6.67 18.74 7.90
C GLY A 284 7.11 19.39 9.22
N LEU A 285 6.68 18.83 10.34
CA LEU A 285 6.99 19.35 11.67
C LEU A 285 8.46 19.13 12.08
N ASP A 286 9.11 18.11 11.55
CA ASP A 286 10.48 17.73 11.95
C ASP A 286 11.59 18.65 11.41
N LEU A 287 11.30 19.61 10.51
CA LEU A 287 12.33 20.44 9.87
C LEU A 287 13.25 21.19 10.87
N PRO A 288 12.75 21.89 11.91
CA PRO A 288 13.59 22.70 12.79
C PRO A 288 14.69 21.88 13.46
N GLU A 289 14.33 20.71 14.02
CA GLU A 289 15.27 19.80 14.68
C GLU A 289 16.36 19.32 13.71
N ILE A 290 15.96 18.99 12.48
CA ILE A 290 16.92 18.58 11.44
C ILE A 290 17.84 19.74 11.04
N SER A 291 17.32 20.97 10.97
CA SER A 291 18.09 22.16 10.59
C SER A 291 19.09 22.60 11.67
N GLU A 292 18.73 22.53 12.95
CA GLU A 292 19.64 22.80 14.06
C GLU A 292 20.79 21.77 14.10
N GLY A 293 20.49 20.51 13.79
CA GLY A 293 21.48 19.45 13.71
C GLY A 293 22.54 19.65 12.60
N LEU A 294 22.20 20.34 11.51
CA LEU A 294 23.15 20.64 10.42
C LEU A 294 24.19 21.70 10.80
N GLU A 295 23.78 22.72 11.56
CA GLU A 295 24.70 23.77 12.02
C GLU A 295 25.78 23.17 12.93
N GLN A 296 25.41 22.18 13.74
CA GLN A 296 26.33 21.44 14.61
C GLN A 296 27.35 20.59 13.81
N GLU A 297 26.95 20.06 12.65
CA GLU A 297 27.85 19.33 11.73
C GLU A 297 28.72 20.28 10.87
N GLY A 298 28.53 21.60 10.98
CA GLY A 298 29.29 22.60 10.22
C GLY A 298 28.93 22.66 8.73
N ILE A 299 27.79 22.09 8.33
CA ILE A 299 27.34 22.05 6.94
C ILE A 299 26.38 23.22 6.71
N GLY A 300 26.73 24.12 5.78
CA GLY A 300 25.86 25.23 5.42
C GLY A 300 24.52 24.75 4.84
N PHE A 301 23.42 25.36 5.29
CA PHE A 301 22.06 25.00 4.87
C PHE A 301 21.89 24.91 3.34
N SER A 302 22.44 25.88 2.60
CA SER A 302 22.38 25.90 1.12
C SER A 302 23.10 24.71 0.48
N VAL A 303 24.20 24.25 1.07
CA VAL A 303 24.96 23.08 0.61
C VAL A 303 24.15 21.81 0.85
N ALA A 304 23.55 21.67 2.03
CA ALA A 304 22.68 20.54 2.36
C ALA A 304 21.46 20.46 1.42
N VAL A 305 20.85 21.60 1.09
CA VAL A 305 19.77 21.67 0.09
C VAL A 305 20.28 21.23 -1.28
N GLY A 306 21.47 21.68 -1.68
CA GLY A 306 22.12 21.25 -2.92
C GLY A 306 22.30 19.73 -2.99
N TYR A 307 22.75 19.10 -1.90
CA TYR A 307 22.86 17.64 -1.82
C TYR A 307 21.50 16.95 -1.90
N GLY A 308 20.48 17.45 -1.22
CA GLY A 308 19.12 16.93 -1.30
C GLY A 308 18.53 16.98 -2.71
N LEU A 309 18.68 18.10 -3.40
CA LEU A 309 18.22 18.27 -4.79
C LEU A 309 19.00 17.37 -5.77
N MET A 310 20.31 17.23 -5.56
CA MET A 310 21.15 16.32 -6.34
C MET A 310 20.70 14.87 -6.18
N VAL A 311 20.51 14.40 -4.94
CA VAL A 311 20.01 13.04 -4.68
C VAL A 311 18.64 12.86 -5.33
N THR A 312 17.75 13.86 -5.22
CA THR A 312 16.45 13.85 -5.91
C THR A 312 16.60 13.70 -7.42
N ALA A 313 17.55 14.40 -8.05
CA ALA A 313 17.80 14.27 -9.48
C ALA A 313 18.29 12.87 -9.85
N VAL A 314 19.21 12.28 -9.06
CA VAL A 314 19.68 10.89 -9.25
C VAL A 314 18.51 9.92 -9.18
N LEU A 315 17.62 10.09 -8.21
CA LEU A 315 16.44 9.24 -8.04
C LEU A 315 15.47 9.35 -9.21
N ILE A 316 15.18 10.57 -9.68
CA ILE A 316 14.26 10.79 -10.82
C ILE A 316 14.87 10.20 -12.11
N LEU A 317 16.15 10.47 -12.37
CA LEU A 317 16.84 9.95 -13.56
C LEU A 317 16.96 8.44 -13.52
N GLY A 318 17.38 7.87 -12.39
CA GLY A 318 17.46 6.42 -12.19
C GLY A 318 16.12 5.74 -12.40
N ARG A 319 15.03 6.36 -11.94
CA ARG A 319 13.66 5.88 -12.12
C ARG A 319 13.22 5.90 -13.59
N PHE A 320 13.54 6.94 -14.34
CA PHE A 320 13.30 6.98 -15.79
C PHE A 320 14.08 5.89 -16.52
N LEU A 321 15.38 5.79 -16.24
CA LEU A 321 16.26 4.78 -16.86
C LEU A 321 15.74 3.36 -16.57
N ALA A 322 15.34 3.09 -15.33
CA ALA A 322 14.73 1.82 -14.95
C ALA A 322 13.41 1.57 -15.69
N SER A 323 12.55 2.58 -15.81
CA SER A 323 11.24 2.44 -16.47
C SER A 323 11.35 2.17 -17.96
N PHE A 324 12.21 2.90 -18.67
CA PHE A 324 12.48 2.64 -20.09
C PHE A 324 13.29 1.35 -20.28
N GLY A 325 14.25 1.08 -19.39
CA GLY A 325 15.03 -0.15 -19.38
C GLY A 325 14.14 -1.39 -19.22
N ALA A 326 13.13 -1.33 -18.34
CA ALA A 326 12.18 -2.42 -18.15
C ALA A 326 11.40 -2.75 -19.43
N VAL A 327 11.09 -1.77 -20.29
CA VAL A 327 10.48 -2.03 -21.61
C VAL A 327 11.43 -2.77 -22.52
N ILE A 328 12.69 -2.35 -22.58
CA ILE A 328 13.72 -3.00 -23.41
C ILE A 328 13.91 -4.45 -22.94
N VAL A 329 14.09 -4.65 -21.64
CA VAL A 329 14.23 -5.99 -21.03
C VAL A 329 12.99 -6.84 -21.31
N THR A 330 11.79 -6.28 -21.15
CA THR A 330 10.54 -7.02 -21.41
C THR A 330 10.40 -7.42 -22.87
N LYS A 331 10.81 -6.56 -23.83
CA LYS A 331 10.80 -6.90 -25.26
C LYS A 331 11.78 -8.03 -25.59
N ILE A 332 12.98 -8.01 -24.99
CA ILE A 332 14.00 -9.05 -25.22
C ILE A 332 13.54 -10.37 -24.60
N VAL A 333 13.17 -10.35 -23.31
CA VAL A 333 12.75 -11.55 -22.55
C VAL A 333 11.45 -12.13 -23.10
N GLY A 334 10.54 -11.28 -23.59
CA GLY A 334 9.26 -11.67 -24.19
C GLY A 334 9.40 -12.51 -25.47
N ASN A 335 10.59 -12.54 -26.07
CA ASN A 335 10.90 -13.45 -27.18
C ASN A 335 11.21 -14.88 -26.72
N PHE A 336 11.60 -15.06 -25.44
CA PHE A 336 12.03 -16.34 -24.89
C PHE A 336 11.02 -16.94 -23.90
N ILE A 337 10.26 -16.11 -23.19
CA ILE A 337 9.37 -16.53 -22.10
C ILE A 337 8.05 -15.74 -22.18
N PRO A 338 6.87 -16.34 -21.87
CA PRO A 338 5.61 -15.58 -21.80
C PRO A 338 5.72 -14.40 -20.84
N VAL A 339 5.26 -13.22 -21.28
CA VAL A 339 5.21 -11.96 -20.54
C VAL A 339 3.79 -11.39 -20.65
N ALA A 340 3.38 -10.59 -19.65
CA ALA A 340 2.03 -9.99 -19.61
C ALA A 340 1.75 -9.05 -20.80
N ASP A 341 2.76 -8.31 -21.25
CA ASP A 341 2.68 -7.45 -22.43
C ASP A 341 4.02 -7.48 -23.18
N LYS A 342 3.97 -7.82 -24.48
CA LYS A 342 5.16 -7.84 -25.35
C LYS A 342 5.52 -6.44 -25.88
N ASN A 343 4.58 -5.49 -25.90
CA ASN A 343 4.76 -4.15 -26.46
C ASN A 343 4.11 -3.06 -25.58
N PRO A 344 4.67 -2.78 -24.38
CA PRO A 344 4.13 -1.79 -23.45
C PRO A 344 4.18 -0.33 -23.93
N GLY A 345 4.74 -0.07 -25.12
CA GLY A 345 4.89 1.28 -25.68
C GLY A 345 5.88 2.17 -24.92
N LEU A 346 5.92 3.46 -25.26
CA LEU A 346 6.80 4.46 -24.63
C LEU A 346 6.08 5.40 -23.67
N LYS A 347 4.74 5.44 -23.70
CA LYS A 347 3.91 6.34 -22.89
C LYS A 347 3.77 5.87 -21.45
N ALA A 348 3.57 4.58 -21.21
CA ALA A 348 3.44 4.03 -19.85
C ALA A 348 4.75 4.19 -19.04
N PRO A 349 5.95 3.88 -19.57
CA PRO A 349 7.21 4.08 -18.86
C PRO A 349 7.50 5.52 -18.48
N LEU A 350 7.06 6.49 -19.29
CA LEU A 350 7.22 7.92 -18.99
C LEU A 350 6.49 8.29 -17.69
N ILE A 351 5.27 7.78 -17.52
CA ILE A 351 4.44 8.08 -16.35
C ILE A 351 4.86 7.25 -15.14
N LEU A 352 5.21 5.97 -15.32
CA LEU A 352 5.79 5.14 -14.27
C LEU A 352 7.13 5.69 -13.76
N GLY A 353 7.92 6.27 -14.67
CA GLY A 353 9.17 6.97 -14.32
C GLY A 353 8.94 8.21 -13.47
N TRP A 354 7.87 8.96 -13.74
CA TRP A 354 7.56 10.22 -13.06
C TRP A 354 6.74 10.06 -11.77
N SER A 355 6.09 8.91 -11.56
CA SER A 355 5.18 8.67 -10.42
C SER A 355 5.86 8.17 -9.15
N GLY A 356 7.19 7.99 -9.16
CA GLY A 356 7.94 7.50 -8.00
C GLY A 356 8.15 8.58 -6.93
N MET A 357 7.10 9.00 -6.23
CA MET A 357 7.18 9.92 -5.08
C MET A 357 7.72 9.22 -3.84
N ARG A 358 8.41 9.91 -2.93
CA ARG A 358 8.87 9.33 -1.65
C ARG A 358 7.93 9.76 -0.53
N GLY A 359 7.82 8.91 0.49
CA GLY A 359 6.83 9.12 1.54
C GLY A 359 7.30 8.67 2.91
N VAL A 360 6.31 8.24 3.69
CA VAL A 360 6.39 7.90 5.12
C VAL A 360 7.56 6.99 5.47
N VAL A 361 7.75 5.91 4.72
CA VAL A 361 8.72 4.85 5.05
C VAL A 361 10.15 5.37 4.98
N SER A 362 10.45 6.25 4.02
CA SER A 362 11.75 6.91 3.93
C SER A 362 12.05 7.75 5.17
N LEU A 363 11.08 8.55 5.65
CA LEU A 363 11.32 9.34 6.85
C LEU A 363 11.50 8.45 8.09
N ALA A 364 10.64 7.46 8.27
CA ALA A 364 10.74 6.50 9.38
C ALA A 364 12.13 5.84 9.42
N ALA A 365 12.62 5.40 8.26
CA ALA A 365 13.95 4.81 8.14
C ALA A 365 15.06 5.82 8.43
N ALA A 366 14.94 7.07 7.98
CA ALA A 366 15.93 8.10 8.28
C ALA A 366 16.00 8.41 9.78
N LEU A 367 14.84 8.59 10.43
CA LEU A 367 14.76 8.88 11.86
C LEU A 367 15.36 7.76 12.71
N SER A 368 15.22 6.50 12.27
CA SER A 368 15.71 5.32 13.00
C SER A 368 17.22 5.13 13.01
N ILE A 369 17.96 6.01 12.34
CA ILE A 369 19.40 6.07 12.52
C ILE A 369 19.67 6.47 13.99
N PRO A 370 20.40 5.64 14.74
CA PRO A 370 20.70 5.91 16.14
C PRO A 370 21.58 7.14 16.27
N ILE A 371 21.46 7.84 17.41
CA ILE A 371 22.26 9.04 17.70
C ILE A 371 23.72 8.67 17.89
N GLU A 372 23.99 7.52 18.52
CA GLU A 372 25.32 7.00 18.81
C GLU A 372 25.50 5.61 18.19
N MET A 373 26.74 5.30 17.81
CA MET A 373 27.16 3.96 17.43
C MET A 373 27.38 3.10 18.69
N SER A 374 27.50 1.78 18.52
CA SER A 374 27.71 0.81 19.61
C SER A 374 28.97 1.04 20.45
N ASN A 375 29.91 1.86 19.96
CA ASN A 375 31.12 2.28 20.66
C ASN A 375 30.98 3.61 21.42
N GLY A 376 29.77 4.19 21.48
CA GLY A 376 29.46 5.47 22.14
C GLY A 376 29.90 6.71 21.35
N ALA A 377 30.40 6.56 20.12
CA ALA A 377 30.70 7.71 19.25
C ALA A 377 29.43 8.18 18.52
N PRO A 378 29.29 9.48 18.22
CA PRO A 378 28.14 9.99 17.48
C PRO A 378 28.06 9.36 16.08
N PHE A 379 26.85 9.09 15.61
CA PHE A 379 26.65 8.52 14.28
C PHE A 379 27.06 9.54 13.20
N PRO A 380 27.91 9.15 12.24
CA PRO A 380 28.46 10.08 11.26
C PRO A 380 27.39 10.57 10.27
N PHE A 381 27.33 11.89 10.04
CA PHE A 381 26.44 12.53 9.06
C PHE A 381 24.95 12.22 9.24
N ARG A 382 24.51 11.92 10.47
CA ARG A 382 23.11 11.58 10.75
C ARG A 382 22.18 12.71 10.34
N ASN A 383 22.47 13.95 10.76
CA ASN A 383 21.58 15.09 10.50
C ASN A 383 21.57 15.44 9.02
N LEU A 384 22.71 15.28 8.34
CA LEU A 384 22.77 15.40 6.88
C LEU A 384 21.88 14.38 6.17
N ILE A 385 21.88 13.10 6.58
CA ILE A 385 21.03 12.06 5.97
C ILE A 385 19.55 12.37 6.19
N LEU A 386 19.18 12.80 7.40
CA LEU A 386 17.82 13.24 7.72
C LEU A 386 17.41 14.40 6.80
N PHE A 387 18.26 15.42 6.68
CA PHE A 387 17.96 16.60 5.87
C PHE A 387 17.84 16.28 4.37
N ILE A 388 18.76 15.48 3.83
CA ILE A 388 18.68 15.03 2.44
C ILE A 388 17.38 14.26 2.21
N THR A 389 17.01 13.37 3.14
CA THR A 389 15.77 12.60 3.05
C THR A 389 14.54 13.50 3.07
N PHE A 390 14.51 14.48 3.96
CA PHE A 390 13.44 15.49 4.01
C PHE A 390 13.33 16.27 2.70
N VAL A 391 14.45 16.79 2.16
CA VAL A 391 14.47 17.51 0.88
C VAL A 391 13.99 16.63 -0.26
N VAL A 392 14.38 15.35 -0.29
CA VAL A 392 13.92 14.37 -1.28
C VAL A 392 12.41 14.17 -1.20
N ILE A 393 11.86 13.92 -0.01
CA ILE A 393 10.42 13.75 0.20
C ILE A 393 9.68 15.01 -0.22
N LEU A 394 10.07 16.17 0.28
CA LEU A 394 9.44 17.46 -0.04
C LEU A 394 9.48 17.74 -1.54
N THR A 395 10.66 17.62 -2.16
CA THR A 395 10.82 17.91 -3.59
C THR A 395 10.00 16.95 -4.43
N THR A 396 10.01 15.65 -4.11
CA THR A 396 9.28 14.67 -4.91
C THR A 396 7.77 14.80 -4.73
N LEU A 397 7.26 15.00 -3.51
CA LEU A 397 5.85 15.24 -3.26
C LEU A 397 5.35 16.53 -3.92
N VAL A 398 6.07 17.63 -3.77
CA VAL A 398 5.64 18.92 -4.33
C VAL A 398 5.82 18.94 -5.85
N LEU A 399 7.02 18.62 -6.35
CA LEU A 399 7.31 18.69 -7.79
C LEU A 399 6.56 17.61 -8.56
N GLN A 400 6.77 16.32 -8.23
CA GLN A 400 6.14 15.24 -8.98
C GLN A 400 4.64 15.22 -8.70
N GLY A 401 4.21 15.49 -7.46
CA GLY A 401 2.80 15.44 -7.11
C GLY A 401 1.94 16.51 -7.78
N LEU A 402 2.45 17.74 -7.93
CA LEU A 402 1.73 18.79 -8.65
C LEU A 402 1.80 18.64 -10.18
N THR A 403 2.88 18.07 -10.72
CA THR A 403 3.09 17.96 -12.17
C THR A 403 2.55 16.66 -12.79
N LEU A 404 2.40 15.58 -12.02
CA LEU A 404 1.94 14.28 -12.50
C LEU A 404 0.54 14.35 -13.16
N PRO A 405 -0.48 15.02 -12.58
CA PRO A 405 -1.79 15.16 -13.22
C PRO A 405 -1.73 15.86 -14.58
N TRP A 406 -0.88 16.88 -14.70
CA TRP A 406 -0.66 17.60 -15.94
C TRP A 406 0.03 16.71 -16.98
N LEU A 407 1.04 15.94 -16.57
CA LEU A 407 1.75 15.01 -17.45
C LEU A 407 0.82 13.94 -18.01
N ILE A 408 -0.02 13.32 -17.15
CA ILE A 408 -0.98 12.29 -17.55
C ILE A 408 -1.96 12.83 -18.62
N LYS A 409 -2.52 14.03 -18.39
CA LYS A 409 -3.44 14.68 -19.34
C LYS A 409 -2.77 14.96 -20.69
N LYS A 410 -1.48 15.35 -20.69
CA LYS A 410 -0.74 15.69 -21.91
C LYS A 410 -0.34 14.46 -22.73
N VAL A 411 0.02 13.36 -22.08
CA VAL A 411 0.54 12.15 -22.75
C VAL A 411 -0.58 11.38 -23.47
N ASN A 412 -1.85 11.57 -23.09
CA ASN A 412 -3.04 10.89 -23.61
C ASN A 412 -2.82 9.39 -23.78
N ILE A 413 -2.92 8.68 -22.66
CA ILE A 413 -2.60 7.25 -22.57
C ILE A 413 -3.69 6.45 -23.33
N PRO A 414 -3.31 5.55 -24.25
CA PRO A 414 -4.28 4.71 -24.93
C PRO A 414 -4.94 3.73 -23.95
N ASP A 415 -6.15 3.29 -24.31
CA ASP A 415 -6.71 2.07 -23.74
C ASP A 415 -5.89 0.88 -24.26
N PHE A 416 -5.42 0.05 -23.34
CA PHE A 416 -4.59 -1.09 -23.68
C PHE A 416 -5.39 -2.38 -23.91
N GLY A 417 -6.69 -2.39 -23.62
CA GLY A 417 -7.55 -3.56 -23.82
C GLY A 417 -7.27 -4.74 -22.88
N ASP A 418 -6.58 -4.48 -21.77
CA ASP A 418 -6.26 -5.48 -20.74
C ASP A 418 -7.44 -5.88 -19.87
N HIS A 419 -8.41 -4.98 -19.77
CA HIS A 419 -9.58 -5.08 -18.92
C HIS A 419 -10.80 -4.68 -19.73
N TYR A 420 -11.94 -5.27 -19.41
CA TYR A 420 -13.23 -4.77 -19.91
C TYR A 420 -13.45 -3.33 -19.45
N LYS A 421 -14.20 -2.57 -20.23
CA LYS A 421 -14.69 -1.27 -19.74
C LYS A 421 -15.61 -1.52 -18.55
N GLU A 422 -15.64 -0.58 -17.59
CA GLU A 422 -16.41 -0.75 -16.36
C GLU A 422 -17.89 -1.08 -16.64
N GLU A 423 -18.52 -0.38 -17.59
CA GLU A 423 -19.91 -0.63 -18.00
C GLU A 423 -20.10 -2.04 -18.59
N GLU A 424 -19.20 -2.49 -19.46
CA GLU A 424 -19.24 -3.81 -20.09
C GLU A 424 -19.05 -4.93 -19.05
N ALA A 425 -18.08 -4.78 -18.15
CA ALA A 425 -17.84 -5.72 -17.05
C ALA A 425 -19.04 -5.81 -16.10
N GLU A 426 -19.66 -4.67 -15.77
CA GLU A 426 -20.86 -4.65 -14.93
C GLU A 426 -22.04 -5.35 -15.61
N GLU A 427 -22.26 -5.14 -16.91
CA GLU A 427 -23.32 -5.82 -17.66
C GLU A 427 -23.08 -7.33 -17.72
N LEU A 428 -21.85 -7.75 -18.04
CA LEU A 428 -21.44 -9.16 -18.07
C LEU A 428 -21.69 -9.85 -16.73
N LEU A 429 -21.26 -9.23 -15.62
CA LEU A 429 -21.48 -9.80 -14.29
C LEU A 429 -22.95 -9.83 -13.89
N LYS A 430 -23.73 -8.80 -14.21
CA LYS A 430 -25.17 -8.76 -13.91
C LYS A 430 -25.92 -9.85 -14.65
N MET A 431 -25.62 -10.04 -15.95
CA MET A 431 -26.22 -11.08 -16.79
C MET A 431 -25.80 -12.48 -16.32
N GLY A 432 -24.50 -12.73 -16.14
CA GLY A 432 -24.00 -14.02 -15.68
C GLY A 432 -24.52 -14.41 -14.30
N LEU A 433 -24.62 -13.46 -13.37
CA LEU A 433 -25.28 -13.69 -12.07
C LEU A 433 -26.75 -14.06 -12.22
N ALA A 434 -27.49 -13.40 -13.12
CA ALA A 434 -28.91 -13.68 -13.34
C ALA A 434 -29.10 -15.11 -13.87
N GLU A 435 -28.36 -15.44 -14.93
CA GLU A 435 -28.39 -16.76 -15.56
C GLU A 435 -28.01 -17.87 -14.58
N HIS A 436 -26.89 -17.69 -13.87
CA HIS A 436 -26.42 -18.67 -12.89
C HIS A 436 -27.43 -18.86 -11.76
N THR A 437 -28.00 -17.77 -11.24
CA THR A 437 -29.00 -17.84 -10.17
C THR A 437 -30.26 -18.56 -10.64
N LEU A 438 -30.75 -18.24 -11.84
CA LEU A 438 -31.94 -18.85 -12.42
C LEU A 438 -31.71 -20.35 -12.68
N GLN A 439 -30.56 -20.71 -13.24
CA GLN A 439 -30.18 -22.10 -13.46
C GLN A 439 -30.08 -22.87 -12.14
N TYR A 440 -29.41 -22.31 -11.13
CA TYR A 440 -29.31 -22.92 -9.80
C TYR A 440 -30.69 -23.11 -9.17
N PHE A 441 -31.55 -22.09 -9.27
CA PHE A 441 -32.88 -22.11 -8.72
C PHE A 441 -33.77 -23.17 -9.38
N GLN A 442 -33.79 -23.23 -10.71
CA GLN A 442 -34.51 -24.25 -11.47
C GLN A 442 -34.00 -25.66 -11.18
N THR A 443 -32.69 -25.83 -11.07
CA THR A 443 -32.10 -27.17 -10.82
C THR A 443 -32.44 -27.70 -9.43
N ASN A 444 -32.37 -26.84 -8.40
CA ASN A 444 -32.48 -27.28 -7.01
C ASN A 444 -33.87 -27.11 -6.39
N TYR A 445 -34.71 -26.22 -6.92
CA TYR A 445 -35.98 -25.84 -6.31
C TYR A 445 -37.20 -25.97 -7.25
N SER A 446 -37.05 -26.44 -8.50
CA SER A 446 -38.18 -26.61 -9.43
C SER A 446 -39.32 -27.45 -8.86
N GLN A 447 -39.02 -28.59 -8.23
CA GLN A 447 -40.05 -29.45 -7.61
C GLN A 447 -40.71 -28.83 -6.37
N GLN A 448 -40.00 -27.93 -5.69
CA GLN A 448 -40.49 -27.23 -4.50
C GLN A 448 -41.30 -25.98 -4.87
N LEU A 449 -41.19 -25.49 -6.10
CA LEU A 449 -41.89 -24.29 -6.56
C LEU A 449 -43.41 -24.48 -6.63
N ASP A 450 -43.83 -25.65 -7.09
CA ASP A 450 -45.25 -26.01 -7.22
C ASP A 450 -45.89 -26.35 -5.86
N SER A 451 -45.07 -26.78 -4.90
CA SER A 451 -45.51 -27.27 -3.59
C SER A 451 -45.36 -26.25 -2.45
N ASN A 452 -44.44 -25.29 -2.57
CA ASN A 452 -44.13 -24.33 -1.52
C ASN A 452 -44.38 -22.87 -1.96
N LYS A 453 -45.54 -22.33 -1.58
CA LYS A 453 -45.93 -20.93 -1.85
C LYS A 453 -44.91 -19.90 -1.34
N HIS A 454 -44.08 -20.25 -0.34
CA HIS A 454 -43.05 -19.35 0.19
C HIS A 454 -41.86 -19.13 -0.76
N LEU A 455 -41.70 -19.95 -1.81
CA LEU A 455 -40.65 -19.78 -2.82
C LEU A 455 -41.07 -18.94 -4.03
N GLN A 456 -42.37 -18.72 -4.22
CA GLN A 456 -42.91 -17.90 -5.31
C GLN A 456 -42.41 -16.43 -5.27
N PRO A 457 -42.31 -15.76 -4.11
CA PRO A 457 -41.75 -14.40 -4.03
C PRO A 457 -40.31 -14.31 -4.53
N ILE A 458 -39.49 -15.35 -4.28
CA ILE A 458 -38.10 -15.41 -4.73
C ILE A 458 -38.04 -15.56 -6.24
N ALA A 459 -38.85 -16.47 -6.82
CA ALA A 459 -38.95 -16.64 -8.26
C ALA A 459 -39.36 -15.33 -8.96
N THR A 460 -40.38 -14.64 -8.45
CA THR A 460 -40.83 -13.35 -9.00
C THR A 460 -39.78 -12.25 -8.87
N LEU A 461 -39.00 -12.23 -7.79
CA LEU A 461 -37.93 -11.25 -7.57
C LEU A 461 -36.76 -11.49 -8.54
N LEU A 462 -36.45 -12.76 -8.82
CA LEU A 462 -35.45 -13.15 -9.81
C LEU A 462 -35.89 -12.83 -11.25
N GLU A 463 -37.18 -13.01 -11.57
CA GLU A 463 -37.75 -12.71 -12.89
C GLU A 463 -37.97 -11.20 -13.14
N HIS A 464 -38.30 -10.42 -12.11
CA HIS A 464 -38.60 -8.99 -12.22
C HIS A 464 -37.54 -8.07 -11.60
N ARG A 465 -36.25 -8.39 -11.80
CA ARG A 465 -35.08 -7.69 -11.23
C ARG A 465 -35.07 -6.15 -11.42
N ASN A 466 -35.83 -5.61 -12.37
CA ASN A 466 -35.97 -4.17 -12.62
C ASN A 466 -36.88 -3.41 -11.62
N ASN A 467 -37.76 -4.11 -10.88
CA ASN A 467 -38.67 -3.51 -9.90
C ASN A 467 -38.24 -3.84 -8.47
N ARG A 468 -37.17 -3.18 -8.00
CA ARG A 468 -36.58 -3.31 -6.65
C ARG A 468 -37.47 -2.86 -5.48
N GLN A 469 -38.77 -2.62 -5.69
CA GLN A 469 -39.61 -1.85 -4.75
C GLN A 469 -40.64 -2.64 -3.92
N GLN A 470 -40.75 -3.97 -4.06
CA GLN A 470 -41.64 -4.73 -3.17
C GLN A 470 -40.86 -5.37 -2.03
N GLU A 471 -40.88 -4.70 -0.88
CA GLU A 471 -40.60 -5.29 0.43
C GLU A 471 -41.72 -6.27 0.78
N THR A 472 -41.67 -7.45 0.16
CA THR A 472 -42.53 -8.56 0.57
C THR A 472 -41.88 -9.19 1.80
N GLU A 473 -42.55 -9.18 2.95
CA GLU A 473 -42.09 -9.91 4.14
C GLU A 473 -41.81 -11.38 3.76
N MET A 474 -40.53 -11.77 3.78
CA MET A 474 -40.11 -13.11 3.42
C MET A 474 -40.30 -14.06 4.60
N SER A 475 -40.90 -15.23 4.36
CA SER A 475 -40.94 -16.31 5.37
C SER A 475 -39.53 -16.75 5.78
N ALA A 476 -39.37 -17.32 6.97
CA ALA A 476 -38.09 -17.84 7.47
C ALA A 476 -37.48 -18.89 6.51
N GLU A 477 -38.30 -19.72 5.88
CA GLU A 477 -37.88 -20.70 4.87
C GLU A 477 -37.37 -20.02 3.60
N ALA A 478 -38.06 -18.96 3.15
CA ALA A 478 -37.67 -18.19 1.98
C ALA A 478 -36.32 -17.46 2.22
N LYS A 479 -36.13 -16.89 3.42
CA LYS A 479 -34.85 -16.27 3.81
C LYS A 479 -33.70 -17.27 3.75
N LYS A 480 -33.89 -18.49 4.27
CA LYS A 480 -32.86 -19.55 4.21
C LYS A 480 -32.48 -19.92 2.77
N VAL A 481 -33.46 -20.00 1.86
CA VAL A 481 -33.18 -20.29 0.44
C VAL A 481 -32.47 -19.12 -0.22
N TYR A 482 -32.89 -17.88 0.05
CA TYR A 482 -32.24 -16.70 -0.53
C TYR A 482 -30.79 -16.54 -0.04
N LEU A 483 -30.52 -16.79 1.25
CA LEU A 483 -29.15 -16.80 1.77
C LEU A 483 -28.25 -17.83 1.06
N LYS A 484 -28.78 -19.01 0.71
CA LYS A 484 -28.04 -19.98 -0.11
C LYS A 484 -27.78 -19.46 -1.52
N ILE A 485 -28.76 -18.80 -2.14
CA ILE A 485 -28.59 -18.18 -3.45
C ILE A 485 -27.49 -17.12 -3.43
N LEU A 486 -27.47 -16.27 -2.40
CA LEU A 486 -26.41 -15.25 -2.23
C LEU A 486 -25.02 -15.89 -2.10
N GLU A 487 -24.90 -17.01 -1.39
CA GLU A 487 -23.63 -17.74 -1.27
C GLU A 487 -23.19 -18.36 -2.61
N GLU A 488 -24.11 -18.90 -3.40
CA GLU A 488 -23.80 -19.41 -4.75
C GLU A 488 -23.38 -18.28 -5.70
N GLN A 489 -24.05 -17.12 -5.63
CA GLN A 489 -23.63 -15.93 -6.38
C GLN A 489 -22.22 -15.49 -6.01
N ARG A 490 -21.87 -15.55 -4.71
CA ARG A 490 -20.53 -15.25 -4.21
C ARG A 490 -19.49 -16.23 -4.76
N VAL A 491 -19.77 -17.54 -4.73
CA VAL A 491 -18.89 -18.59 -5.29
C VAL A 491 -18.69 -18.39 -6.79
N TRP A 492 -19.77 -18.11 -7.53
CA TRP A 492 -19.71 -17.84 -8.97
C TRP A 492 -18.83 -16.63 -9.28
N LEU A 493 -19.04 -15.49 -8.60
CA LEU A 493 -18.21 -14.28 -8.78
C LEU A 493 -16.73 -14.52 -8.52
N MET A 494 -16.40 -15.32 -7.49
CA MET A 494 -15.02 -15.68 -7.19
C MET A 494 -14.40 -16.56 -8.27
N ASN A 495 -15.18 -17.48 -8.84
CA ASN A 495 -14.73 -18.34 -9.92
C ASN A 495 -14.50 -17.52 -11.19
N GLU A 496 -15.45 -16.68 -11.59
CA GLU A 496 -15.29 -15.78 -12.74
C GLU A 496 -14.07 -14.86 -12.57
N ASN A 497 -13.85 -14.31 -11.38
CA ASN A 497 -12.66 -13.50 -11.13
C ASN A 497 -11.35 -14.28 -11.31
N ARG A 498 -11.35 -15.60 -11.08
CA ARG A 498 -10.17 -16.45 -11.25
C ARG A 498 -9.98 -16.91 -12.70
N THR A 499 -11.06 -17.15 -13.43
CA THR A 499 -11.04 -17.68 -14.80
C THR A 499 -10.89 -16.58 -15.85
N ASP A 500 -11.52 -15.43 -15.63
CA ASP A 500 -11.46 -14.30 -16.54
C ASP A 500 -10.36 -13.30 -16.15
N GLU A 501 -9.29 -13.29 -16.94
CA GLU A 501 -8.15 -12.38 -16.76
C GLU A 501 -8.48 -10.91 -17.06
N LYS A 502 -9.51 -10.64 -17.87
CA LYS A 502 -9.90 -9.27 -18.25
C LYS A 502 -10.88 -8.63 -17.26
N LEU A 503 -11.49 -9.43 -16.40
CA LEU A 503 -12.40 -8.93 -15.39
C LEU A 503 -11.62 -8.21 -14.29
N ASP A 504 -11.91 -6.93 -14.05
CA ASP A 504 -11.29 -6.19 -12.95
C ASP A 504 -11.81 -6.70 -11.60
N GLU A 505 -10.89 -7.09 -10.71
CA GLU A 505 -11.24 -7.57 -9.38
C GLU A 505 -11.98 -6.49 -8.56
N GLU A 506 -11.71 -5.20 -8.78
CA GLU A 506 -12.42 -4.12 -8.07
C GLU A 506 -13.93 -4.14 -8.37
N ILE A 507 -14.29 -4.42 -9.62
CA ILE A 507 -15.70 -4.54 -10.05
C ILE A 507 -16.33 -5.78 -9.40
N VAL A 508 -15.61 -6.90 -9.37
CA VAL A 508 -16.08 -8.11 -8.66
C VAL A 508 -16.30 -7.82 -7.17
N ARG A 509 -15.37 -7.11 -6.53
CA ARG A 509 -15.47 -6.72 -5.12
C ARG A 509 -16.68 -5.82 -4.86
N LYS A 510 -17.03 -4.94 -5.79
CA LYS A 510 -18.27 -4.12 -5.73
C LYS A 510 -19.53 -4.99 -5.73
N HIS A 511 -19.58 -6.03 -6.55
CA HIS A 511 -20.69 -6.98 -6.56
C HIS A 511 -20.73 -7.85 -5.29
N LEU A 512 -19.58 -8.30 -4.79
CA LEU A 512 -19.49 -9.02 -3.52
C LEU A 512 -19.96 -8.15 -2.33
N TYR A 513 -19.60 -6.86 -2.33
CA TYR A 513 -20.08 -5.90 -1.34
C TYR A 513 -21.61 -5.73 -1.39
N ALA A 514 -22.20 -5.70 -2.59
CA ALA A 514 -23.66 -5.66 -2.74
C ALA A 514 -24.34 -6.92 -2.19
N ILE A 515 -23.75 -8.11 -2.41
CA ILE A 515 -24.22 -9.36 -1.81
C ILE A 515 -24.16 -9.29 -0.27
N ASP A 516 -23.07 -8.77 0.29
CA ASP A 516 -22.92 -8.62 1.74
C ASP A 516 -24.00 -7.69 2.33
N LEU A 517 -24.34 -6.59 1.63
CA LEU A 517 -25.41 -5.69 2.04
C LEU A 517 -26.80 -6.37 2.00
N GLU A 518 -27.07 -7.17 0.97
CA GLU A 518 -28.33 -7.93 0.87
C GLU A 518 -28.42 -8.99 1.98
N GLU A 519 -27.32 -9.69 2.27
CA GLU A 519 -27.24 -10.66 3.36
C GLU A 519 -27.53 -10.01 4.72
N GLU A 520 -26.96 -8.83 5.00
CA GLU A 520 -27.23 -8.10 6.22
C GLU A 520 -28.67 -7.60 6.30
N LYS A 521 -29.25 -7.09 5.20
CA LYS A 521 -30.65 -6.65 5.19
C LYS A 521 -31.58 -7.77 5.67
N LEU A 522 -31.33 -9.01 5.27
CA LEU A 522 -32.14 -10.18 5.65
C LEU A 522 -31.99 -10.65 7.09
N LYS A 523 -30.95 -10.22 7.80
CA LYS A 523 -30.79 -10.52 9.23
C LYS A 523 -31.64 -9.60 10.12
N TYR A 524 -31.93 -8.38 9.66
CA TYR A 524 -32.65 -7.35 10.42
C TYR A 524 -34.12 -7.16 9.99
N THR A 525 -34.51 -7.73 8.85
CA THR A 525 -35.91 -7.87 8.42
C THR A 525 -36.33 -9.30 8.69
#